data_AF-A0A928CWF5-F1
#
_entry.id   AF-A0A928CWF5-F1
#
_cell.length_a   1.000
_cell.length_b   1.000
_cell.length_c   1.000
_cell.angle_alpha   90.00
_cell.angle_beta   90.00
_cell.angle_gamma   90.00
#
_symmetry.space_group_name_H-M   'P 1'
#
loop_
_entity.id
_entity.type
_entity.pdbx_description
1 polymer ?
#
loop_
_entity_poly.entity_id
_entity_poly.type
_entity_poly.pdbx_seq_one_letter_code
_entity_poly.pdbx_strand_id
1 'polypeptide(L)'
;MIYFFADNHYAMEPGKHLLGKFSPELRKRICFYQDDWSMLESGEWVEPCELLILNMIAGTCNQPMPGPGAEKAVRRYCEKGGPILLLH
;
A
#
# COMPACT_ATOMS: atom_id res chain seq x y z
N MET A 1 7.21 5.89 8.96
CA MET A 1 7.30 4.58 8.28
C MET A 1 6.62 4.69 6.92
N ILE A 2 7.14 4.04 5.87
CA ILE A 2 6.49 3.97 4.56
C ILE A 2 5.59 2.74 4.55
N TYR A 3 4.33 2.90 4.16
CA TYR A 3 3.42 1.77 3.96
C TYR A 3 3.18 1.59 2.48
N PHE A 4 3.53 0.41 1.97
CA PHE A 4 3.47 0.09 0.56
C PHE A 4 2.54 -1.09 0.34
N PHE A 5 1.35 -0.78 -0.19
CA PHE A 5 0.34 -1.78 -0.57
C PHE A 5 0.41 -2.01 -2.08
N ALA A 6 0.42 -3.28 -2.47
CA ALA A 6 0.41 -3.68 -3.87
C ALA A 6 -0.52 -4.87 -4.11
N ASP A 7 -1.00 -5.00 -5.35
CA ASP A 7 -1.50 -6.27 -5.85
C ASP A 7 -0.49 -6.90 -6.83
N ASN A 8 -0.66 -8.19 -7.12
CA ASN A 8 0.27 -8.92 -7.98
C ASN A 8 0.18 -8.62 -9.48
N HIS A 9 -0.75 -7.79 -9.96
CA HIS A 9 -0.93 -7.46 -11.38
C HIS A 9 -0.87 -8.70 -12.31
N TYR A 10 -1.69 -9.72 -12.06
CA TYR A 10 -1.65 -10.99 -12.79
C TYR A 10 -0.28 -11.71 -12.69
N ALA A 11 0.25 -11.78 -11.47
CA ALA A 11 1.56 -12.37 -11.14
C ALA A 11 2.79 -11.68 -11.76
N MET A 12 2.65 -10.45 -12.24
CA MET A 12 3.79 -9.62 -12.66
C MET A 12 4.52 -8.96 -11.48
N GLU A 13 3.89 -8.89 -10.31
CA GLU A 13 4.47 -8.42 -9.04
C GLU A 13 5.25 -7.07 -9.14
N PRO A 14 4.73 -6.02 -9.80
CA PRO A 14 5.48 -4.77 -10.01
C PRO A 14 5.91 -4.10 -8.70
N GLY A 15 5.07 -4.12 -7.67
CA GLY A 15 5.41 -3.56 -6.36
C GLY A 15 6.61 -4.26 -5.70
N LYS A 16 6.71 -5.59 -5.83
CA LYS A 16 7.84 -6.38 -5.35
C LYS A 16 9.10 -6.11 -6.16
N HIS A 17 8.98 -5.99 -7.48
CA HIS A 17 10.10 -5.59 -8.34
C HIS A 17 10.63 -4.21 -7.98
N LEU A 18 9.74 -3.24 -7.74
CA LEU A 18 10.10 -1.89 -7.31
C LEU A 18 10.80 -1.90 -5.95
N LEU A 19 10.25 -2.63 -4.97
CA LEU A 19 10.86 -2.83 -3.66
C LEU A 19 12.30 -3.37 -3.77
N GLY A 20 12.53 -4.31 -4.70
CA GLY A 20 13.85 -4.88 -4.97
C GLY A 20 14.88 -3.89 -5.50
N LYS A 21 14.46 -2.76 -6.09
CA LYS A 21 15.34 -1.70 -6.60
C LYS A 21 15.71 -0.66 -5.55
N PHE A 22 14.96 -0.58 -4.45
CA PHE A 22 15.26 0.36 -3.38
C PHE A 22 16.53 -0.02 -2.62
N SER A 23 17.22 0.98 -2.07
CA SER A 23 18.39 0.73 -1.23
C SER A 23 18.02 -0.09 0.02
N PRO A 24 18.96 -0.86 0.60
CA PRO A 24 18.72 -1.59 1.83
C PRO A 24 18.22 -0.70 2.98
N GLU A 25 18.72 0.53 3.05
CA GLU A 25 18.35 1.53 4.08
C GLU A 25 16.90 1.97 3.92
N LEU A 26 16.46 2.21 2.68
CA LEU A 26 15.08 2.58 2.39
C LEU A 26 14.13 1.41 2.66
N ARG A 27 14.51 0.18 2.28
CA ARG A 27 13.70 -1.03 2.54
C ARG A 27 13.42 -1.26 4.03
N LYS A 28 14.35 -0.93 4.92
CA LYS A 28 14.15 -1.01 6.39
C LYS A 28 13.03 -0.09 6.90
N ARG A 29 12.65 0.92 6.12
CA ARG A 29 11.57 1.87 6.43
C ARG A 29 10.26 1.54 5.71
N ILE A 30 10.17 0.41 5.00
CA ILE A 30 8.99 0.03 4.24
C ILE A 30 8.31 -1.18 4.88
N CYS A 31 7.04 -1.01 5.23
CA CYS A 31 6.12 -2.11 5.49
C CYS A 31 5.41 -2.44 4.17
N PHE A 32 5.78 -3.57 3.55
CA PHE A 32 5.24 -4.02 2.26
C PHE A 32 4.18 -5.09 2.46
N TYR A 33 3.02 -4.89 1.83
CA TYR A 33 1.89 -5.82 1.85
C TYR A 33 1.44 -6.06 0.41
N GLN A 34 1.38 -7.32 0.01
CA GLN A 34 0.98 -7.72 -1.34
C GLN A 34 -0.20 -8.68 -1.24
N ASP A 35 -1.27 -8.41 -1.99
CA ASP A 35 -2.48 -9.24 -2.05
C ASP A 35 -3.17 -9.48 -0.68
N ASP A 36 -2.81 -8.70 0.34
CA ASP A 36 -3.39 -8.75 1.68
C ASP A 36 -3.81 -7.35 2.14
N TRP A 37 -5.13 -7.17 2.29
CA TRP A 37 -5.74 -5.90 2.68
C TRP A 37 -5.92 -5.77 4.20
N SER A 38 -5.60 -6.80 4.99
CA SER A 38 -5.87 -6.81 6.44
C SER A 38 -5.25 -5.60 7.14
N MET A 39 -3.99 -5.28 6.81
CA MET A 39 -3.34 -4.08 7.35
C MET A 39 -3.94 -2.79 6.79
N LEU A 40 -4.27 -2.74 5.49
CA LEU A 40 -4.90 -1.56 4.88
C LEU A 40 -6.24 -1.25 5.54
N GLU A 41 -7.04 -2.28 5.81
CA GLU A 41 -8.36 -2.22 6.44
C GLU A 41 -8.32 -1.90 7.94
N SER A 42 -7.30 -2.35 8.67
CA SER A 42 -7.19 -2.11 10.11
C SER A 42 -7.01 -0.62 10.43
N GLY A 43 -6.35 0.12 9.55
CA GLY A 43 -6.01 1.53 9.75
C GLY A 43 -4.92 1.77 10.81
N GLU A 44 -4.30 0.71 11.35
CA GLU A 44 -3.20 0.82 12.33
C GLU A 44 -1.98 1.57 11.74
N TRP A 45 -1.84 1.51 10.42
CA TRP A 45 -0.79 2.20 9.67
C TRP A 45 -0.97 3.72 9.63
N VAL A 46 -2.18 4.24 9.82
CA VAL A 46 -2.50 5.65 9.50
C VAL A 46 -1.61 6.61 10.29
N GLU A 47 -1.46 6.43 11.60
CA GLU A 47 -0.66 7.32 12.44
C GLU A 47 0.86 7.25 12.19
N PRO A 48 1.50 6.07 12.16
CA PRO A 48 2.95 5.98 11.89
C PRO A 48 3.35 6.18 10.42
N CYS A 49 2.39 6.27 9.51
CA CYS A 49 2.64 6.41 8.07
C CYS A 49 3.15 7.82 7.73
N GLU A 50 4.36 7.87 7.18
CA GLU A 50 5.00 9.08 6.66
C GLU A 50 4.82 9.22 5.14
N LEU A 51 4.57 8.10 4.45
CA LEU A 51 4.27 8.03 3.02
C LEU A 51 3.46 6.78 2.75
N LEU A 52 2.32 6.95 2.11
CA LEU A 52 1.50 5.86 1.59
C LEU A 52 1.87 5.63 0.12
N ILE A 53 2.20 4.39 -0.24
CA ILE A 53 2.37 3.96 -1.63
C ILE A 53 1.26 2.96 -1.95
N LEU A 54 0.49 3.24 -2.99
CA LEU A 54 -0.49 2.31 -3.55
C LEU A 54 -0.04 1.95 -4.97
N ASN A 55 0.33 0.70 -5.18
CA ASN A 55 0.55 0.13 -6.51
C ASN A 55 -0.43 -1.02 -6.73
N MET A 56 -1.67 -0.67 -7.00
CA MET A 56 -2.76 -1.62 -7.09
C MET A 56 -3.80 -1.15 -8.09
N ILE A 57 -4.34 -2.10 -8.84
CA ILE A 57 -5.48 -1.92 -9.73
C ILE A 57 -6.78 -2.45 -9.15
N ALA A 58 -6.72 -3.33 -8.13
CA ALA A 58 -7.79 -3.78 -7.23
C ALA A 58 -9.12 -4.22 -7.88
N GLY A 59 -9.75 -5.28 -7.35
CA GLY A 59 -10.98 -5.81 -7.96
C GLY A 59 -10.76 -6.45 -9.35
N THR A 60 -9.51 -6.52 -9.80
CA THR A 60 -9.04 -7.26 -10.96
C THR A 60 -8.00 -8.30 -10.49
N CYS A 61 -7.37 -9.02 -11.41
CA CYS A 61 -6.25 -9.93 -11.07
C CYS A 61 -6.58 -11.03 -10.04
N ASN A 62 -7.84 -11.46 -9.95
CA ASN A 62 -8.35 -12.36 -8.90
C ASN A 62 -8.16 -11.81 -7.46
N GLN A 63 -7.98 -10.50 -7.31
CA GLN A 63 -7.91 -9.85 -6.01
C GLN A 63 -9.24 -9.16 -5.68
N PRO A 64 -9.74 -9.30 -4.44
CA PRO A 64 -10.92 -8.57 -4.03
C PRO A 64 -10.62 -7.06 -3.98
N MET A 65 -11.65 -6.24 -4.13
CA MET A 65 -11.57 -4.84 -3.72
C MET A 65 -11.26 -4.77 -2.23
N PRO A 66 -10.40 -3.84 -1.77
CA PRO A 66 -10.31 -3.52 -0.35
C PRO A 66 -11.68 -3.11 0.20
N GLY A 67 -11.99 -3.52 1.43
CA GLY A 67 -13.27 -3.24 2.06
C GLY A 67 -13.42 -1.80 2.57
N PRO A 68 -14.58 -1.46 3.18
CA PRO A 68 -14.86 -0.11 3.69
C PRO A 68 -13.88 0.41 4.74
N GLY A 69 -13.20 -0.50 5.47
CA GLY A 69 -12.14 -0.13 6.42
C GLY A 69 -10.96 0.56 5.74
N ALA A 70 -10.55 0.05 4.57
CA ALA A 70 -9.48 0.63 3.77
C ALA A 70 -9.85 2.05 3.30
N GLU A 71 -11.06 2.23 2.74
CA GLU A 71 -11.52 3.56 2.32
C GLU A 71 -11.50 4.55 3.50
N LYS A 72 -12.04 4.15 4.65
CA LYS A 72 -12.05 4.98 5.86
C LYS A 72 -10.63 5.36 6.32
N ALA A 73 -9.71 4.41 6.32
CA ALA A 73 -8.32 4.63 6.73
C ALA A 73 -7.58 5.57 5.76
N VAL A 74 -7.68 5.31 4.45
CA VAL A 74 -7.07 6.15 3.41
C VAL A 74 -7.65 7.56 3.45
N ARG A 75 -8.97 7.71 3.57
CA ARG A 75 -9.63 9.01 3.73
C ARG A 75 -9.07 9.79 4.92
N ARG A 76 -8.98 9.16 6.10
CA ARG A 76 -8.40 9.79 7.30
C ARG A 76 -6.95 10.21 7.07
N TYR A 77 -6.15 9.41 6.37
CA TYR A 77 -4.77 9.74 6.03
C TYR A 77 -4.67 10.95 5.09
N CYS A 78 -5.54 11.02 4.07
CA CYS A 78 -5.64 12.17 3.16
C CYS A 78 -6.08 13.44 3.90
N GLU A 79 -7.11 13.35 4.74
CA GLU A 79 -7.70 14.50 5.45
C GLU A 79 -6.71 15.17 6.41
N LYS A 80 -5.77 14.41 6.98
CA LYS A 80 -4.67 14.96 7.80
C LYS A 80 -3.48 15.49 6.99
N GLY A 81 -3.54 15.43 5.65
CA GLY A 81 -2.49 15.93 4.76
C GLY A 81 -1.32 14.97 4.52
N GLY A 82 -1.52 13.67 4.67
CA GLY A 82 -0.47 12.67 4.45
C GLY A 82 -0.07 12.55 2.96
N PRO A 83 1.23 12.44 2.64
CA PRO A 83 1.69 12.30 1.25
C PRO A 83 1.40 10.90 0.69
N ILE A 84 1.00 10.84 -0.58
CA ILE A 84 0.64 9.60 -1.27
C ILE A 84 1.39 9.52 -2.60
N LEU A 85 1.95 8.34 -2.89
CA LEU A 85 2.40 7.95 -4.21
C LEU A 85 1.42 6.91 -4.78
N LEU A 86 0.70 7.29 -5.83
CA LEU A 86 -0.21 6.41 -6.56
C LEU A 86 0.47 5.94 -7.84
N LEU A 87 0.58 4.63 -8.00
CA LEU A 87 1.17 3.99 -9.18
C LEU A 87 0.15 3.02 -9.76
N HIS A 88 -0.20 3.22 -11.03
CA HIS A 88 -1.04 2.27 -11.75
C HIS A 88 -0.30 0.95 -11.96
#